data_AF-A0A9D8X782-F1
#
_entry.id   AF-A0A9D8X782-F1
#
_cell.length_a   1.000
_cell.length_b   1.000
_cell.length_c   1.000
_cell.angle_alpha   90.00
_cell.angle_beta   90.00
_cell.angle_gamma   90.00
#
_symmetry.space_group_name_H-M   'P 1'
#
loop_
_entity.id
_entity.type
_entity.pdbx_description
1 polymer ?
#
loop_
_entity_poly.entity_id
_entity_poly.type
_entity_poly.pdbx_seq_one_letter_code
_entity_poly.pdbx_strand_id
1 'polypeptide(L)'
;MAVCKNCRYYDDKTKSGYKGYCTTYRQYVDPDSMERGCTRYEEGTGSSSGCYLTTACVEAKKLPDNCYELTTLRNFRDTYLKAKENGSEEINYYYSTAPIIVENINKKSNANEIWCGLYKNLVEKCVTLIEAHKLDEAYRVYKKTCLELEKEYIS
;
A
#
# COMPACT_ATOMS: atom_id res chain seq x y z
N MET A 1 -5.41 19.86 -16.45
CA MET A 1 -5.06 18.43 -16.34
C MET A 1 -6.05 17.78 -15.38
N ALA A 2 -6.74 16.73 -15.82
CA ALA A 2 -7.94 16.14 -15.21
C ALA A 2 -7.73 15.72 -13.74
N VAL A 3 -8.26 16.52 -12.81
CA VAL A 3 -7.95 16.43 -11.37
C VAL A 3 -8.95 15.60 -10.57
N CYS A 4 -10.17 15.34 -11.05
CA CYS A 4 -11.18 14.69 -10.20
C CYS A 4 -11.05 13.17 -10.07
N LYS A 5 -10.40 12.47 -11.02
CA LYS A 5 -10.34 10.99 -10.99
C LYS A 5 -9.64 10.44 -9.74
N ASN A 6 -8.66 11.18 -9.22
CA ASN A 6 -7.93 10.83 -8.00
C ASN A 6 -8.33 11.69 -6.81
N CYS A 7 -9.51 12.33 -6.82
CA CYS A 7 -9.97 13.15 -5.71
C CYS A 7 -10.57 12.27 -4.61
N ARG A 8 -10.26 12.56 -3.33
CA ARG A 8 -10.78 11.83 -2.15
C ARG A 8 -12.30 11.69 -2.15
N TYR A 9 -12.96 12.67 -2.76
CA TYR A 9 -14.40 12.84 -2.75
C TYR A 9 -15.09 12.34 -4.03
N TYR A 10 -14.33 11.81 -4.97
CA TYR A 10 -14.84 11.25 -6.21
C TYR A 10 -15.03 9.75 -6.07
N ASP A 11 -16.27 9.28 -6.27
CA ASP A 11 -16.63 7.88 -6.23
C ASP A 11 -16.95 7.40 -7.65
N ASP A 12 -16.15 6.45 -8.15
CA ASP A 12 -16.34 5.84 -9.46
C ASP A 12 -17.28 4.62 -9.42
N LYS A 13 -17.65 4.15 -8.22
CA LYS A 13 -18.53 2.97 -8.03
C LYS A 13 -19.99 3.28 -8.30
N THR A 14 -20.38 4.55 -8.14
CA THR A 14 -21.70 5.09 -8.45
C THR A 14 -21.82 5.57 -9.90
N LYS A 15 -20.92 5.15 -10.79
CA LYS A 15 -20.80 5.63 -12.16
C LYS A 15 -22.12 5.52 -12.95
N SER A 16 -22.55 6.64 -13.50
CA SER A 16 -23.64 6.74 -14.47
C SER A 16 -23.06 7.21 -15.80
N GLY A 17 -22.86 6.25 -16.72
CA GLY A 17 -22.20 6.52 -18.01
C GLY A 17 -20.70 6.81 -17.82
N TYR A 18 -20.22 7.97 -18.25
CA TYR A 18 -18.82 8.39 -18.11
C TYR A 18 -18.56 9.23 -16.83
N LYS A 19 -19.61 9.55 -16.07
CA LYS A 19 -19.55 10.43 -14.88
C LYS A 19 -19.54 9.62 -13.58
N GLY A 20 -18.70 10.03 -12.62
CA GLY A 20 -18.71 9.52 -11.24
C GLY A 20 -19.34 10.54 -10.29
N TYR A 21 -19.69 10.09 -9.08
CA TYR A 21 -20.32 10.97 -8.10
C TYR A 21 -19.27 11.71 -7.28
N CYS A 22 -19.36 13.04 -7.21
CA CYS A 22 -18.55 13.83 -6.31
C CYS A 22 -19.33 14.14 -5.04
N THR A 23 -18.86 13.69 -3.87
CA THR A 23 -19.51 13.94 -2.57
C THR A 23 -19.36 15.39 -2.12
N THR A 24 -18.31 16.11 -2.54
CA THR A 24 -18.12 17.54 -2.22
C THR A 24 -19.20 18.41 -2.86
N TYR A 25 -19.47 18.19 -4.14
CA TYR A 25 -20.48 18.96 -4.88
C TYR A 25 -21.84 18.24 -4.96
N ARG A 26 -21.91 17.02 -4.42
CA ARG A 26 -23.10 16.15 -4.37
C ARG A 26 -23.77 15.92 -5.73
N GLN A 27 -22.96 15.83 -6.78
CA GLN A 27 -23.42 15.72 -8.16
C GLN A 27 -22.54 14.77 -8.98
N TYR A 28 -23.08 14.27 -10.09
CA TYR A 28 -22.33 13.49 -11.06
C TYR A 28 -21.44 14.40 -11.90
N VAL A 29 -20.13 14.25 -11.76
CA VAL A 29 -19.11 15.04 -12.47
C VAL A 29 -18.38 14.15 -13.47
N ASP A 30 -18.08 14.72 -14.63
CA ASP A 30 -17.16 14.11 -15.57
C ASP A 30 -15.73 14.55 -15.20
N PRO A 31 -14.80 13.62 -14.90
CA PRO A 31 -13.45 13.98 -14.50
C PRO A 31 -12.59 14.55 -15.64
N ASP A 32 -12.99 14.33 -16.91
CA ASP A 32 -12.25 14.74 -18.10
C ASP A 32 -12.68 16.13 -18.62
N SER A 33 -13.94 16.52 -18.40
CA SER A 33 -14.56 17.77 -18.89
C SER A 33 -14.29 19.00 -18.03
N MET A 34 -13.60 18.90 -16.89
CA MET A 34 -13.33 20.08 -16.03
C MET A 34 -12.13 20.88 -16.56
N GLU A 35 -12.37 21.75 -17.55
CA GLU A 35 -11.36 22.68 -18.11
C GLU A 35 -10.71 23.59 -17.04
N ARG A 36 -11.41 23.87 -15.93
CA ARG A 36 -10.94 24.74 -14.84
C ARG A 36 -10.42 24.03 -13.58
N GLY A 37 -10.39 22.68 -13.57
CA GLY A 37 -9.98 21.90 -12.40
C GLY A 37 -10.93 22.04 -11.19
N CYS A 38 -10.83 21.10 -10.24
CA CYS A 38 -11.65 21.10 -9.02
C CYS A 38 -11.06 22.06 -7.98
N THR A 39 -11.82 23.08 -7.56
CA THR A 39 -11.37 24.07 -6.57
C THR A 39 -11.30 23.50 -5.15
N ARG A 40 -11.96 22.37 -4.90
CA ARG A 40 -11.88 21.59 -3.67
C ARG A 40 -11.17 20.25 -3.90
N TYR A 41 -10.26 20.23 -4.86
CA TYR A 41 -9.42 19.07 -5.09
C TYR A 41 -8.60 18.84 -3.83
N GLU A 42 -8.94 17.78 -3.13
CA GLU A 42 -8.00 17.12 -2.24
C GLU A 42 -7.55 15.90 -3.00
N GLU A 43 -6.23 15.78 -3.17
CA GLU A 43 -5.63 14.53 -3.59
C GLU A 43 -6.22 13.46 -2.69
N GLY A 44 -7.10 12.66 -3.28
CA GLY A 44 -7.44 11.39 -2.70
C GLY A 44 -6.10 10.74 -2.51
N THR A 45 -5.84 10.29 -1.30
CA THR A 45 -4.91 9.20 -1.05
C THR A 45 -5.49 8.01 -1.81
N GLY A 46 -5.48 8.07 -3.14
CA GLY A 46 -6.37 7.34 -4.02
C GLY A 46 -5.83 5.95 -4.02
N SER A 47 -6.28 5.14 -3.06
CA SER A 47 -5.62 3.92 -2.63
C SER A 47 -4.17 3.91 -3.07
N SER A 48 -3.36 4.86 -2.55
CA SER A 48 -1.94 4.57 -2.48
C SER A 48 -1.94 3.28 -1.70
N SER A 49 -1.68 2.19 -2.40
CA SER A 49 -1.65 0.85 -1.87
C SER A 49 -0.40 0.80 -0.98
N GLY A 50 -0.36 1.65 0.04
CA GLY A 50 0.77 1.97 0.88
C GLY A 50 1.07 0.73 1.66
N CYS A 51 2.05 -0.03 1.19
CA CYS A 51 2.66 -1.04 2.02
C CYS A 51 3.39 -0.30 3.16
N TYR A 52 2.70 -0.06 4.27
CA TYR A 52 3.26 0.65 5.43
C TYR A 52 4.62 0.10 5.86
N LEU A 53 4.77 -1.23 5.92
CA LEU A 53 6.05 -1.85 6.26
C LEU A 53 7.14 -1.57 5.24
N THR A 54 6.86 -1.72 3.94
CA THR A 54 7.91 -1.57 2.92
C THR A 54 8.25 -0.11 2.66
N THR A 55 7.30 0.81 2.82
CA THR A 55 7.56 2.26 2.82
C THR A 55 8.48 2.63 3.99
N ALA A 56 8.18 2.17 5.21
CA ALA A 56 9.07 2.39 6.35
C ALA A 56 10.48 1.79 6.15
N CYS A 57 10.57 0.61 5.51
CA CYS A 57 11.84 -0.02 5.19
C CYS A 57 12.69 0.81 4.20
N VAL A 58 12.10 1.38 3.15
CA VAL A 58 12.86 2.21 2.19
C VAL A 58 13.20 3.58 2.72
N GLU A 59 12.32 4.17 3.54
CA GLU A 59 12.61 5.42 4.23
C GLU A 59 13.83 5.25 5.14
N ALA A 60 13.88 4.15 5.90
CA ALA A 60 15.05 3.83 6.73
C ALA A 60 16.34 3.64 5.92
N LYS A 61 16.23 3.03 4.73
CA LYS A 61 17.36 2.85 3.80
C LYS A 61 17.69 4.09 2.96
N LYS A 62 16.93 5.18 3.08
CA LYS A 62 17.02 6.38 2.22
C LYS A 62 16.94 6.05 0.73
N LEU A 63 16.18 5.02 0.38
CA LEU A 63 15.94 4.61 -1.00
C LEU A 63 14.71 5.34 -1.57
N PRO A 64 14.63 5.55 -2.89
CA PRO A 64 13.44 6.11 -3.51
C PRO A 64 12.25 5.16 -3.32
N ASP A 65 11.05 5.73 -3.09
CA ASP A 65 9.80 4.97 -2.89
C ASP A 65 9.38 4.12 -4.11
N ASN A 66 10.02 4.37 -5.27
CA ASN A 66 9.84 3.59 -6.50
C ASN A 66 11.03 2.65 -6.79
N CYS A 67 11.75 2.18 -5.77
CA CYS A 67 12.78 1.18 -6.01
C CYS A 67 12.18 -0.13 -6.54
N TYR A 68 12.96 -0.84 -7.34
CA TYR A 68 12.53 -2.06 -8.03
C TYR A 68 11.92 -3.08 -7.06
N GLU A 69 12.57 -3.27 -5.91
CA GLU A 69 12.13 -4.20 -4.87
C GLU A 69 10.75 -3.87 -4.32
N LEU A 70 10.48 -2.57 -4.09
CA LEU A 70 9.19 -2.08 -3.62
C LEU A 70 8.10 -2.28 -4.66
N THR A 71 8.38 -1.93 -5.92
CA THR A 71 7.43 -2.09 -7.02
C THR A 71 7.08 -3.56 -7.22
N THR A 72 8.07 -4.46 -7.14
CA THR A 72 7.86 -5.91 -7.23
C THR A 72 6.98 -6.43 -6.10
N LEU A 73 7.20 -6.00 -4.85
CA LEU A 73 6.37 -6.38 -3.71
C LEU A 73 4.96 -5.81 -3.77
N ARG A 74 4.82 -4.54 -4.16
CA ARG A 74 3.52 -3.89 -4.34
C ARG A 74 2.71 -4.64 -5.39
N ASN A 75 3.34 -4.98 -6.51
CA ASN A 75 2.72 -5.76 -7.58
C ASN A 75 2.33 -7.17 -7.09
N PHE A 76 3.23 -7.86 -6.40
CA PHE A 76 2.95 -9.17 -5.80
C PHE A 76 1.74 -9.15 -4.88
N ARG A 77 1.61 -8.13 -4.03
CA ARG A 77 0.45 -8.01 -3.13
C ARG A 77 -0.84 -7.74 -3.91
N ASP A 78 -0.84 -6.76 -4.83
CA ASP A 78 -2.06 -6.39 -5.56
C ASP A 78 -2.52 -7.45 -6.57
N THR A 79 -1.61 -8.29 -7.04
CA THR A 79 -1.92 -9.40 -7.96
C THR A 79 -2.17 -10.70 -7.20
N TYR A 80 -1.17 -11.22 -6.49
CA TYR A 80 -1.20 -12.55 -5.90
C TYR A 80 -1.99 -12.61 -4.59
N LEU A 81 -1.75 -11.70 -3.64
CA LEU A 81 -2.53 -11.70 -2.39
C LEU A 81 -4.00 -11.37 -2.67
N LYS A 82 -4.28 -10.41 -3.54
CA LYS A 82 -5.67 -10.03 -3.88
C LYS A 82 -6.44 -11.14 -4.59
N ALA A 83 -5.77 -11.98 -5.39
CA ALA A 83 -6.39 -13.10 -6.08
C ALA A 83 -6.65 -14.32 -5.19
N LYS A 84 -6.17 -14.34 -3.94
CA LYS A 84 -6.43 -15.42 -3.00
C LYS A 84 -7.84 -15.35 -2.42
N GLU A 85 -8.41 -16.52 -2.10
CA GLU A 85 -9.75 -16.68 -1.54
C GLU A 85 -9.97 -15.85 -0.25
N ASN A 86 -8.97 -15.77 0.63
CA ASN A 86 -8.99 -14.92 1.84
C ASN A 86 -8.08 -13.68 1.74
N GLY A 87 -7.68 -13.32 0.51
CA GLY A 87 -6.76 -12.23 0.24
C GLY A 87 -7.20 -10.89 0.80
N SER A 88 -8.48 -10.58 0.61
CA SER A 88 -9.10 -9.34 1.07
C SER A 88 -9.06 -9.17 2.58
N GLU A 89 -9.32 -10.25 3.33
CA GLU A 89 -9.30 -10.24 4.80
C GLU A 89 -7.86 -10.10 5.32
N GLU A 90 -6.90 -10.83 4.74
CA GLU A 90 -5.50 -10.72 5.12
C GLU A 90 -4.92 -9.34 4.81
N ILE A 91 -5.29 -8.77 3.66
CA ILE A 91 -4.92 -7.40 3.31
C ILE A 91 -5.53 -6.45 4.35
N ASN A 92 -6.83 -6.54 4.64
CA ASN A 92 -7.48 -5.64 5.60
C ASN A 92 -6.86 -5.74 7.01
N TYR A 93 -6.55 -6.96 7.44
CA TYR A 93 -5.83 -7.20 8.69
C TYR A 93 -4.45 -6.56 8.68
N TYR A 94 -3.67 -6.77 7.62
CA TYR A 94 -2.37 -6.12 7.43
C TYR A 94 -2.47 -4.60 7.48
N TYR A 95 -3.47 -4.00 6.82
CA TYR A 95 -3.66 -2.54 6.84
C TYR A 95 -4.05 -2.01 8.24
N SER A 96 -4.62 -2.86 9.10
CA SER A 96 -4.95 -2.52 10.48
C SER A 96 -3.76 -2.69 11.44
N THR A 97 -2.93 -3.71 11.24
CA THR A 97 -1.78 -4.01 12.13
C THR A 97 -0.49 -3.31 11.73
N ALA A 98 -0.21 -3.18 10.43
CA ALA A 98 1.02 -2.57 9.93
C ALA A 98 1.30 -1.14 10.44
N PRO A 99 0.34 -0.19 10.53
CA PRO A 99 0.63 1.13 11.08
C PRO A 99 1.03 1.07 12.57
N ILE A 100 0.45 0.14 13.35
CA ILE A 100 0.77 -0.05 14.77
C ILE A 100 2.20 -0.58 14.91
N ILE A 101 2.58 -1.58 14.09
CA ILE A 101 3.95 -2.11 14.05
C ILE A 101 4.94 -0.98 13.69
N VAL A 102 4.64 -0.20 12.65
CA VAL A 102 5.50 0.90 12.21
C VAL A 102 5.71 1.91 13.33
N GLU A 103 4.63 2.31 14.00
CA GLU A 103 4.70 3.26 15.10
C GLU A 103 5.54 2.71 16.27
N ASN A 104 5.35 1.45 16.65
CA ASN A 104 6.11 0.83 17.73
C ASN A 104 7.60 0.65 17.40
N ILE A 105 7.94 0.33 16.14
CA ILE A 105 9.34 0.29 15.70
C ILE A 105 9.93 1.70 15.71
N ASN A 106 9.21 2.71 15.19
CA ASN A 106 9.68 4.10 15.13
C ASN A 106 9.87 4.73 16.51
N LYS A 107 9.16 4.26 17.54
CA LYS A 107 9.37 4.67 18.94
C LYS A 107 10.69 4.16 19.53
N LYS A 108 11.31 3.12 18.94
CA LYS A 108 12.60 2.61 19.43
C LYS A 108 13.76 3.44 18.90
N SER A 109 14.78 3.65 19.74
CA SER A 109 15.99 4.39 19.37
C SER A 109 16.79 3.70 18.25
N ASN A 110 16.62 2.39 18.06
CA ASN A 110 17.25 1.59 17.00
C ASN A 110 16.31 1.26 15.83
N ALA A 111 15.24 2.06 15.62
CA ALA A 111 14.28 1.88 14.54
C ALA A 111 14.95 1.66 13.16
N ASN A 112 15.95 2.49 12.83
CA ASN A 112 16.63 2.41 11.54
C ASN A 112 17.34 1.06 11.32
N GLU A 113 17.96 0.50 12.36
CA GLU A 113 18.66 -0.78 12.30
C GLU A 113 17.68 -1.94 12.16
N ILE A 114 16.56 -1.89 12.89
CA ILE A 114 15.44 -2.83 12.78
C ILE A 114 14.90 -2.83 11.34
N TRP A 115 14.61 -1.65 10.79
CA TRP A 115 14.11 -1.51 9.42
C TRP A 115 15.12 -1.99 8.37
N CYS A 116 16.42 -1.74 8.56
CA CYS A 116 17.47 -2.25 7.68
C CYS A 116 17.53 -3.79 7.71
N GLY A 117 17.37 -4.41 8.88
CA GLY A 117 17.29 -5.85 9.04
C GLY A 117 16.03 -6.45 8.41
N LEU A 118 14.89 -5.79 8.60
CA LEU A 118 13.60 -6.13 7.98
C LEU A 118 13.67 -6.06 6.46
N TYR A 119 14.29 -5.01 5.91
CA TYR A 119 14.49 -4.88 4.47
C TYR A 119 15.20 -6.11 3.89
N LYS A 120 16.32 -6.54 4.49
CA LYS A 120 17.03 -7.74 4.02
C LYS A 120 16.23 -9.02 4.21
N ASN A 121 15.57 -9.18 5.36
CA ASN A 121 14.88 -10.44 5.69
C ASN A 121 13.52 -10.60 5.03
N LEU A 122 12.82 -9.50 4.76
CA LEU A 122 11.49 -9.48 4.15
C LEU A 122 11.57 -9.07 2.69
N VAL A 123 12.09 -7.86 2.42
CA VAL A 123 12.02 -7.26 1.09
C VAL A 123 12.90 -8.02 0.10
N GLU A 124 14.18 -8.16 0.41
CA GLU A 124 15.16 -8.83 -0.46
C GLU A 124 14.82 -10.31 -0.68
N LYS A 125 14.43 -11.03 0.38
CA LYS A 125 14.01 -12.44 0.27
C LYS A 125 12.75 -12.62 -0.57
N CYS A 126 11.72 -11.81 -0.34
CA CYS A 126 10.48 -11.93 -1.11
C CYS A 126 10.72 -11.58 -2.58
N VAL A 127 11.50 -10.55 -2.89
CA VAL A 127 11.85 -10.20 -4.28
C VAL A 127 12.58 -11.35 -4.96
N THR A 128 13.59 -11.92 -4.31
CA THR A 128 14.34 -13.07 -4.85
C THR A 128 13.41 -14.26 -5.16
N LEU A 129 12.45 -14.54 -4.27
CA LEU A 129 11.47 -15.61 -4.46
C LEU A 129 10.48 -15.29 -5.59
N ILE A 130 10.04 -14.03 -5.72
CA ILE A 130 9.16 -13.58 -6.80
C ILE A 130 9.87 -13.69 -8.15
N GLU A 131 11.14 -13.27 -8.24
CA GLU A 131 11.96 -13.41 -9.45
C GLU A 131 12.19 -14.87 -9.82
N ALA A 132 12.30 -15.76 -8.83
CA ALA A 132 12.34 -17.21 -9.05
C ALA A 132 10.98 -17.84 -9.39
N HIS A 133 9.93 -17.03 -9.63
CA HIS A 133 8.54 -17.47 -9.85
C HIS A 133 7.93 -18.30 -8.69
N LYS A 134 8.52 -18.23 -7.49
CA LYS A 134 8.10 -18.96 -6.28
C LYS A 134 7.15 -18.10 -5.44
N LEU A 135 6.01 -17.74 -6.02
CA LEU A 135 5.03 -16.84 -5.41
C LEU A 135 4.44 -17.36 -4.08
N ASP A 136 4.20 -18.68 -3.97
CA ASP A 136 3.65 -19.27 -2.74
C ASP A 136 4.67 -19.24 -1.59
N GLU A 137 5.95 -19.48 -1.88
CA GLU A 137 7.03 -19.37 -0.90
C GLU A 137 7.21 -17.91 -0.44
N ALA A 138 7.18 -16.96 -1.38
CA ALA A 138 7.23 -15.52 -1.07
C ALA A 138 6.08 -15.12 -0.14
N TYR A 139 4.86 -15.60 -0.41
CA TYR A 139 3.71 -15.37 0.45
C TYR A 139 3.91 -15.95 1.86
N ARG A 140 4.43 -17.18 1.98
CA ARG A 140 4.70 -17.80 3.29
C ARG A 140 5.72 -17.01 4.09
N VAL A 141 6.80 -16.55 3.45
CA VAL A 141 7.82 -15.70 4.08
C VAL A 141 7.20 -14.38 4.54
N TYR A 142 6.45 -13.70 3.65
CA TYR A 142 5.78 -12.45 3.97
C TYR A 142 4.84 -12.59 5.18
N LYS A 143 3.95 -13.60 5.16
CA LYS A 143 3.01 -13.86 6.25
C LYS A 143 3.72 -14.20 7.55
N LYS A 144 4.75 -15.05 7.50
CA LYS A 144 5.54 -15.41 8.68
C LYS A 144 6.16 -14.17 9.31
N THR A 145 6.82 -13.32 8.52
CA THR A 145 7.45 -12.11 9.04
C THR A 145 6.43 -11.14 9.62
N CYS A 146 5.29 -10.91 8.96
CA CYS A 146 4.22 -10.06 9.51
C CYS A 146 3.74 -10.57 10.88
N LEU A 147 3.55 -11.87 11.05
CA LEU A 147 3.16 -12.48 12.32
C LEU A 147 4.26 -12.37 13.39
N GLU A 148 5.53 -12.50 13.01
CA GLU A 148 6.65 -12.32 13.94
C GLU A 148 6.73 -10.86 14.43
N LEU A 149 6.56 -9.89 13.53
CA LEU A 149 6.51 -8.48 13.90
C LEU A 149 5.31 -8.15 14.78
N GLU A 150 4.14 -8.69 14.48
CA GLU A 150 2.97 -8.50 15.32
C GLU A 150 3.21 -9.01 16.74
N LYS A 151 3.77 -10.22 16.89
CA LYS A 151 4.12 -10.75 18.21
C LYS A 151 5.17 -9.93 18.94
N GLU A 152 6.12 -9.35 18.22
CA GLU A 152 7.22 -8.59 18.83
C GLU A 152 6.82 -7.14 19.19
N TYR A 153 5.90 -6.53 18.44
CA TYR A 153 5.58 -5.10 18.54
C TYR A 153 4.12 -4.79 18.90
N ILE A 154 3.20 -5.77 18.88
CA ILE A 154 1.78 -5.57 19.26
C ILE A 154 1.40 -6.36 20.53
N SER A 155 2.16 -7.40 20.91
CA SER A 155 1.90 -8.16 22.16
C SER A 155 2.26 -7.41 23.45
#